data_AF-A0A929H8H5-F1
#
_entry.id   AF-A0A929H8H5-F1
#
_cell.length_a   1.000
_cell.length_b   1.000
_cell.length_c   1.000
_cell.angle_alpha   90.00
_cell.angle_beta   90.00
_cell.angle_gamma   90.00
#
_symmetry.space_group_name_H-M   'P 1'
#
loop_
_entity.id
_entity.type
_entity.pdbx_description
1 polymer ?
#
loop_
_entity_poly.entity_id
_entity_poly.type
_entity_poly.pdbx_seq_one_letter_code
_entity_poly.pdbx_strand_id
1 'polypeptide(L)'
;MNLPGRNINPHISVDCVIFGFSTNQLKVLLIKRAYTNSSGRLSNDHKLPGDFIAINEDLDQAASRTLEELTGLKDIYLQQFAFFGKPDRISKRMDIAWLNETTGHKIQRVVTAAYYSLINITDTNSDFAIKNNATWIDVKQVPDLAFDHATIISNGLAHLQLTLRNEPIGFELLPEKFTIRELQILYEVILDCTLDNRNFRKKILKSTYMVQMEEKQRGVAHKPAYYYRFDRNIYEKYKKESLGFNF
;
A
#
# COMPACT_ATOMS: atom_id res chain seq x y z
N MET A 1 -9.98 -14.31 -3.81
CA MET A 1 -11.23 -13.89 -4.47
C MET A 1 -11.59 -14.90 -5.54
N ASN A 2 -12.83 -15.38 -5.52
CA ASN A 2 -13.44 -16.24 -6.55
C ASN A 2 -14.04 -15.31 -7.62
N LEU A 3 -13.79 -15.59 -8.91
CA LEU A 3 -14.25 -14.79 -10.05
C LEU A 3 -15.42 -15.42 -10.86
N PRO A 4 -16.49 -16.01 -10.28
CA PRO A 4 -17.59 -16.47 -11.11
C PRO A 4 -18.42 -15.25 -11.60
N GLY A 5 -18.33 -14.96 -12.90
CA GLY A 5 -19.31 -14.13 -13.61
C GLY A 5 -18.89 -12.72 -14.06
N ARG A 6 -17.64 -12.30 -13.83
CA ARG A 6 -17.15 -10.98 -14.28
C ARG A 6 -16.52 -11.12 -15.67
N ASN A 7 -16.96 -10.32 -16.65
CA ASN A 7 -16.35 -10.26 -17.98
C ASN A 7 -15.04 -9.48 -17.88
N ILE A 8 -13.90 -10.19 -17.91
CA ILE A 8 -12.57 -9.62 -17.67
C ILE A 8 -11.74 -9.48 -18.95
N ASN A 9 -10.73 -8.62 -18.92
CA ASN A 9 -9.61 -8.66 -19.86
C ASN A 9 -8.49 -9.53 -19.27
N PRO A 10 -8.20 -10.74 -19.82
CA PRO A 10 -7.24 -11.67 -19.24
C PRO A 10 -5.77 -11.28 -19.49
N HIS A 11 -5.51 -10.12 -20.11
CA HIS A 11 -4.16 -9.63 -20.41
C HIS A 11 -3.75 -8.42 -19.59
N ILE A 12 -4.69 -7.81 -18.86
CA ILE A 12 -4.43 -6.60 -18.08
C ILE A 12 -4.92 -6.83 -16.65
N SER A 13 -4.01 -6.65 -15.69
CA SER A 13 -4.32 -6.74 -14.28
C SER A 13 -3.89 -5.46 -13.55
N VAL A 14 -4.34 -5.35 -12.30
CA VAL A 14 -3.81 -4.41 -11.33
C VAL A 14 -3.25 -5.20 -10.15
N ASP A 15 -2.12 -4.76 -9.61
CA ASP A 15 -1.55 -5.29 -8.36
C ASP A 15 -1.25 -4.13 -7.40
N CYS A 16 -1.79 -4.20 -6.18
CA CYS A 16 -1.73 -3.14 -5.18
C CYS A 16 -0.74 -3.48 -4.07
N VAL A 17 0.33 -2.69 -3.95
CA VAL A 17 1.24 -2.70 -2.80
C VAL A 17 0.63 -1.86 -1.68
N ILE A 18 -0.03 -2.52 -0.73
CA ILE A 18 -0.69 -1.82 0.38
C ILE A 18 0.27 -1.77 1.56
N PHE A 19 0.81 -0.58 1.83
CA PHE A 19 1.65 -0.33 2.99
C PHE A 19 0.80 0.07 4.19
N GLY A 20 1.21 -0.42 5.35
CA GLY A 20 0.66 -0.02 6.63
C GLY A 20 1.76 0.13 7.67
N PHE A 21 1.50 0.94 8.69
CA PHE A 21 2.46 1.15 9.77
C PHE A 21 1.85 0.73 11.11
N SER A 22 2.57 -0.09 11.86
CA SER A 22 2.17 -0.52 13.20
C SER A 22 3.42 -0.95 13.96
N THR A 23 3.41 -0.78 15.28
CA THR A 23 4.47 -1.29 16.17
C THR A 23 5.88 -0.89 15.71
N ASN A 24 6.04 0.36 15.23
CA ASN A 24 7.28 0.90 14.66
C ASN A 24 7.86 0.12 13.48
N GLN A 25 7.01 -0.57 12.71
CA GLN A 25 7.40 -1.33 11.53
C GLN A 25 6.52 -0.94 10.34
N LEU A 26 7.14 -0.81 9.17
CA LEU A 26 6.42 -0.77 7.91
C LEU A 26 6.04 -2.21 7.53
N LYS A 27 4.78 -2.41 7.20
CA LYS A 27 4.22 -3.70 6.79
C LYS A 27 3.60 -3.58 5.41
N VAL A 28 3.49 -4.72 4.74
CA VAL A 28 2.77 -4.87 3.47
C VAL A 28 1.66 -5.91 3.65
N LEU A 29 0.47 -5.63 3.12
CA LEU A 29 -0.66 -6.56 3.16
C LEU A 29 -0.52 -7.57 2.01
N LEU A 30 -0.47 -8.86 2.35
CA LEU A 30 -0.34 -9.95 1.38
C LEU A 30 -1.50 -10.94 1.52
N ILE A 31 -1.91 -11.53 0.41
CA ILE A 31 -2.97 -12.55 0.37
C ILE A 31 -2.32 -13.92 0.28
N LYS A 32 -2.72 -14.84 1.16
CA LYS A 32 -2.29 -16.23 1.12
C LYS A 32 -3.02 -16.97 0.00
N ARG A 33 -2.25 -17.61 -0.87
CA ARG A 33 -2.73 -18.48 -1.94
C ARG A 33 -2.51 -19.93 -1.54
N ALA A 34 -3.61 -20.66 -1.38
CA ALA A 34 -3.60 -22.10 -1.22
C ALA A 34 -4.21 -22.71 -2.50
N TYR A 35 -3.42 -23.52 -3.20
CA TYR A 35 -3.84 -24.14 -4.46
C TYR A 35 -3.31 -25.56 -4.55
N THR A 36 -4.21 -26.53 -4.74
CA THR A 36 -3.84 -27.91 -5.03
C THR A 36 -4.12 -28.19 -6.49
N ASN A 37 -3.07 -28.48 -7.26
CA ASN A 37 -3.26 -28.79 -8.67
C ASN A 37 -3.85 -30.20 -8.88
N SER A 38 -4.18 -30.54 -10.13
CA SER A 38 -4.71 -31.86 -10.51
C SER A 38 -3.79 -33.05 -10.17
N SER A 39 -2.50 -32.82 -9.91
CA SER A 39 -1.54 -33.84 -9.47
C SER A 39 -1.37 -33.92 -7.94
N GLY A 40 -2.23 -33.23 -7.16
CA GLY A 40 -2.18 -33.23 -5.70
C GLY A 40 -1.05 -32.38 -5.08
N ARG A 41 -0.35 -31.57 -5.88
CA ARG A 41 0.72 -30.68 -5.40
C ARG A 41 0.11 -29.39 -4.85
N LEU A 42 0.43 -29.09 -3.60
CA LEU A 42 0.00 -27.87 -2.92
C LEU A 42 1.01 -26.73 -3.15
N SER A 43 0.53 -25.59 -3.65
CA SER A 43 1.18 -24.29 -3.49
C SER A 43 0.56 -23.59 -2.28
N ASN A 44 1.41 -23.13 -1.38
CA ASN A 44 1.06 -22.38 -0.19
C ASN A 44 2.02 -21.19 -0.08
N ASP A 45 1.74 -20.16 -0.86
CA ASP A 45 2.56 -18.96 -0.96
C ASP A 45 1.70 -17.70 -0.78
N HIS A 46 2.32 -16.53 -0.94
CA HIS A 46 1.65 -15.25 -0.83
C HIS A 46 1.70 -14.50 -2.17
N LYS A 47 0.69 -13.66 -2.41
CA LYS A 47 0.66 -12.71 -3.53
C LYS A 47 0.24 -11.32 -3.04
N LEU A 48 0.59 -10.30 -3.82
CA LEU A 48 -0.05 -9.00 -3.71
C LEU A 48 -1.56 -9.13 -3.94
N PRO A 49 -2.35 -8.29 -3.27
CA PRO A 49 -3.70 -7.93 -3.69
C PRO A 49 -3.70 -7.52 -5.15
N GLY A 50 -4.51 -8.18 -5.97
CA GLY A 50 -4.51 -7.92 -7.39
C GLY A 50 -5.49 -8.81 -8.13
N ASP A 51 -6.04 -8.25 -9.19
CA ASP A 51 -7.09 -8.85 -10.01
C ASP A 51 -7.00 -8.37 -11.47
N PHE A 52 -7.65 -9.11 -12.36
CA PHE A 52 -7.85 -8.66 -13.74
C PHE A 52 -8.85 -7.50 -13.79
N ILE A 53 -8.69 -6.63 -14.78
CA ILE A 53 -9.68 -5.58 -15.02
C ILE A 53 -10.93 -6.18 -15.67
N ALA A 54 -12.10 -5.66 -15.30
CA ALA A 54 -13.35 -5.89 -16.01
C ALA A 54 -13.36 -5.11 -17.33
N ILE A 55 -14.17 -5.55 -18.30
CA ILE A 55 -14.32 -4.87 -19.60
C ILE A 55 -14.94 -3.47 -19.45
N ASN A 56 -15.67 -3.22 -18.36
CA ASN A 56 -16.39 -1.98 -18.10
C ASN A 56 -15.78 -1.11 -17.00
N GLU A 57 -14.51 -1.34 -16.63
CA GLU A 57 -13.79 -0.51 -15.65
C GLU A 57 -12.43 -0.08 -16.21
N ASP A 58 -11.93 1.07 -15.76
CA ASP A 58 -10.55 1.49 -15.98
C ASP A 58 -9.58 0.92 -14.92
N LEU A 59 -8.28 1.24 -15.05
CA LEU A 59 -7.25 0.75 -14.13
C LEU A 59 -7.42 1.28 -12.70
N ASP A 60 -7.83 2.54 -12.54
CA ASP A 60 -7.97 3.17 -11.23
C ASP A 60 -9.19 2.59 -10.50
N GLN A 61 -10.30 2.37 -11.24
CA GLN A 61 -11.49 1.69 -10.76
C GLN A 61 -11.19 0.25 -10.34
N ALA A 62 -10.44 -0.51 -11.15
CA ALA A 62 -10.04 -1.88 -10.82
C ALA A 62 -9.16 -1.95 -9.56
N ALA A 63 -8.21 -1.02 -9.41
CA ALA A 63 -7.34 -0.94 -8.25
C ALA A 63 -8.12 -0.55 -6.99
N SER A 64 -9.00 0.45 -7.09
CA SER A 64 -9.91 0.87 -6.01
C SER A 64 -10.84 -0.27 -5.57
N ARG A 65 -11.44 -0.98 -6.53
CA ARG A 65 -12.28 -2.16 -6.27
C ARG A 65 -11.52 -3.27 -5.56
N THR A 66 -10.33 -3.63 -6.07
CA THR A 66 -9.49 -4.69 -5.47
C THR A 66 -9.18 -4.38 -4.00
N LEU A 67 -8.92 -3.11 -3.72
CA LEU A 67 -8.60 -2.61 -2.40
C LEU A 67 -9.82 -2.59 -1.46
N GLU A 68 -10.97 -2.14 -1.95
CA GLU A 68 -12.24 -2.17 -1.21
C GLU A 68 -12.69 -3.61 -0.91
N GLU A 69 -12.67 -4.50 -1.90
CA GLU A 69 -13.05 -5.91 -1.74
C GLU A 69 -12.13 -6.62 -0.70
N LEU A 70 -10.87 -6.20 -0.60
CA LEU A 70 -9.90 -6.75 0.34
C LEU A 70 -10.01 -6.17 1.75
N THR A 71 -10.14 -4.85 1.88
CA THR A 71 -9.98 -4.13 3.14
C THR A 71 -11.29 -3.58 3.71
N GLY A 72 -12.33 -3.47 2.89
CA GLY A 72 -13.58 -2.78 3.20
C GLY A 72 -13.48 -1.24 3.20
N LEU A 73 -12.28 -0.69 2.93
CA LEU A 73 -12.03 0.74 2.96
C LEU A 73 -12.33 1.39 1.60
N LYS A 74 -12.85 2.61 1.65
CA LYS A 74 -13.13 3.48 0.50
C LYS A 74 -12.33 4.76 0.61
N ASP A 75 -12.13 5.42 -0.53
CA ASP A 75 -11.49 6.74 -0.61
C ASP A 75 -10.10 6.81 0.04
N ILE A 76 -9.39 5.68 0.06
CA ILE A 76 -8.03 5.62 0.60
C ILE A 76 -7.00 6.02 -0.44
N TYR A 77 -5.87 6.52 0.05
CA TYR A 77 -4.77 6.94 -0.80
C TYR A 77 -4.35 5.80 -1.74
N LEU A 78 -4.36 6.07 -3.04
CA LEU A 78 -4.06 5.11 -4.08
C LEU A 78 -3.37 5.82 -5.24
N GLN A 79 -2.22 5.32 -5.67
CA GLN A 79 -1.46 5.91 -6.77
C GLN A 79 -0.79 4.84 -7.62
N GLN A 80 -0.95 4.93 -8.93
CA GLN A 80 -0.21 4.12 -9.89
C GLN A 80 1.26 4.56 -9.91
N PHE A 81 2.20 3.61 -9.91
CA PHE A 81 3.63 3.94 -9.93
C PHE A 81 4.42 3.27 -11.06
N ALA A 82 3.92 2.18 -11.64
CA ALA A 82 4.62 1.49 -12.73
C ALA A 82 3.71 0.52 -13.49
N PHE A 83 4.15 0.10 -14.68
CA PHE A 83 3.63 -1.06 -15.39
C PHE A 83 4.68 -2.18 -15.39
N PHE A 84 4.25 -3.40 -15.09
CA PHE A 84 5.11 -4.59 -15.17
C PHE A 84 4.62 -5.51 -16.28
N GLY A 85 5.46 -5.65 -17.29
CA GLY A 85 5.15 -6.38 -18.51
C GLY A 85 6.30 -7.25 -18.99
N LYS A 86 7.15 -7.81 -18.13
CA LYS A 86 8.19 -8.75 -18.59
C LYS A 86 7.59 -10.04 -19.15
N PRO A 87 8.00 -10.56 -20.32
CA PRO A 87 7.44 -11.78 -20.94
C PRO A 87 7.31 -12.99 -20.02
N ASP A 88 8.26 -13.13 -19.10
CA ASP A 88 8.44 -14.24 -18.18
C ASP A 88 7.90 -13.99 -16.76
N ARG A 89 7.14 -12.91 -16.54
CA ARG A 89 6.58 -12.59 -15.21
C ARG A 89 5.63 -13.66 -14.65
N ILE A 90 5.00 -14.43 -15.53
CA ILE A 90 4.22 -15.62 -15.18
C ILE A 90 4.93 -16.84 -15.79
N SER A 91 6.09 -17.20 -15.24
CA SER A 91 6.91 -18.32 -15.74
C SER A 91 6.78 -19.60 -14.91
N LYS A 92 6.42 -19.50 -13.62
CA LYS A 92 6.32 -20.67 -12.74
C LYS A 92 5.12 -21.51 -13.18
N ARG A 93 5.31 -22.83 -13.34
CA ARG A 93 4.23 -23.75 -13.76
C ARG A 93 3.00 -23.70 -12.84
N MET A 94 3.23 -23.54 -11.53
CA MET A 94 2.13 -23.43 -10.55
C MET A 94 1.38 -22.10 -10.65
N ASP A 95 2.06 -21.02 -10.99
CA ASP A 95 1.43 -19.72 -11.23
C ASP A 95 0.50 -19.75 -12.44
N ILE A 96 0.97 -20.35 -13.54
CA ILE A 96 0.17 -20.53 -14.77
C ILE A 96 -1.04 -21.44 -14.50
N ALA A 97 -0.84 -22.57 -13.83
CA ALA A 97 -1.91 -23.51 -13.50
C ALA A 97 -2.98 -22.84 -12.63
N TRP A 98 -2.56 -22.15 -11.56
CA TRP A 98 -3.46 -21.42 -10.67
C TRP A 98 -4.25 -20.34 -11.43
N LEU A 99 -3.58 -19.52 -12.26
CA LEU A 99 -4.25 -18.48 -13.05
C LEU A 99 -5.28 -19.08 -14.00
N ASN A 100 -4.91 -20.10 -14.75
CA ASN A 100 -5.81 -20.68 -15.75
C ASN A 100 -7.03 -21.32 -15.09
N GLU A 101 -6.86 -21.98 -13.94
CA GLU A 101 -7.96 -22.62 -13.22
C GLU A 101 -8.86 -21.60 -12.53
N THR A 102 -8.30 -20.61 -11.86
CA THR A 102 -9.09 -19.59 -11.14
C THR A 102 -9.82 -18.63 -12.05
N THR A 103 -9.32 -18.40 -13.26
CA THR A 103 -9.94 -17.49 -14.24
C THR A 103 -10.76 -18.22 -15.30
N GLY A 104 -10.51 -19.50 -15.56
CA GLY A 104 -11.08 -20.22 -16.70
C GLY A 104 -10.50 -19.82 -18.06
N HIS A 105 -9.43 -19.02 -18.09
CA HIS A 105 -8.79 -18.55 -19.32
C HIS A 105 -7.39 -19.15 -19.50
N LYS A 106 -7.00 -19.46 -20.74
CA LYS A 106 -5.62 -19.85 -21.05
C LYS A 106 -4.74 -18.60 -21.14
N ILE A 107 -4.15 -18.20 -20.02
CA ILE A 107 -3.35 -16.98 -19.91
C ILE A 107 -1.89 -17.29 -20.27
N GLN A 108 -1.40 -16.61 -21.31
CA GLN A 108 0.02 -16.69 -21.72
C GLN A 108 0.79 -15.41 -21.40
N ARG A 109 0.08 -14.29 -21.24
CA ARG A 109 0.66 -12.96 -21.13
C ARG A 109 -0.26 -12.06 -20.34
N VAL A 110 0.31 -11.35 -19.37
CA VAL A 110 -0.37 -10.32 -18.58
C VAL A 110 0.58 -9.15 -18.44
N VAL A 111 0.06 -7.93 -18.59
CA VAL A 111 0.69 -6.69 -18.13
C VAL A 111 -0.08 -6.25 -16.90
N THR A 112 0.63 -5.92 -15.81
CA THR A 112 -0.02 -5.39 -14.61
C THR A 112 0.30 -3.92 -14.42
N ALA A 113 -0.71 -3.11 -14.13
CA ALA A 113 -0.53 -1.77 -13.60
C ALA A 113 -0.36 -1.88 -12.08
N ALA A 114 0.80 -1.46 -11.58
CA ALA A 114 1.09 -1.51 -10.16
C ALA A 114 0.68 -0.22 -9.48
N TYR A 115 -0.09 -0.37 -8.41
CA TYR A 115 -0.53 0.70 -7.53
C TYR A 115 0.09 0.52 -6.16
N TYR A 116 0.26 1.60 -5.43
CA TYR A 116 0.53 1.53 -4.00
C TYR A 116 -0.53 2.31 -3.22
N SER A 117 -0.80 1.84 -2.01
CA SER A 117 -1.74 2.46 -1.09
C SER A 117 -1.11 2.57 0.29
N LEU A 118 -1.52 3.59 1.03
CA LEU A 118 -1.09 3.85 2.40
C LEU A 118 -2.32 3.76 3.29
N ILE A 119 -2.27 2.87 4.28
CA ILE A 119 -3.36 2.73 5.24
C ILE A 119 -2.82 2.69 6.66
N ASN A 120 -3.51 3.41 7.53
CA ASN A 120 -3.37 3.22 8.95
C ASN A 120 -3.95 1.85 9.31
N ILE A 121 -3.11 0.96 9.86
CA ILE A 121 -3.50 -0.42 10.17
C ILE A 121 -4.65 -0.46 11.19
N THR A 122 -4.76 0.54 12.07
CA THR A 122 -5.87 0.59 13.05
C THR A 122 -7.22 0.82 12.39
N ASP A 123 -7.25 1.38 11.19
CA ASP A 123 -8.50 1.69 10.47
C ASP A 123 -8.97 0.49 9.66
N THR A 124 -8.12 -0.55 9.50
CA THR A 124 -8.55 -1.77 8.84
C THR A 124 -9.54 -2.55 9.69
N ASN A 125 -10.66 -2.90 9.08
CA ASN A 125 -11.54 -3.89 9.67
C ASN A 125 -10.85 -5.25 9.58
N SER A 126 -10.39 -5.76 10.73
CA SER A 126 -9.71 -7.06 10.84
C SER A 126 -10.51 -8.19 10.19
N ASP A 127 -11.85 -8.10 10.20
CA ASP A 127 -12.71 -9.14 9.66
C ASP A 127 -12.63 -9.23 8.13
N PHE A 128 -12.44 -8.10 7.43
CA PHE A 128 -12.25 -8.09 5.97
C PHE A 128 -10.92 -8.73 5.57
N ALA A 129 -9.85 -8.36 6.26
CA ALA A 129 -8.53 -8.93 6.01
C ALA A 129 -8.52 -10.44 6.28
N ILE A 130 -9.09 -10.87 7.42
CA ILE A 130 -9.18 -12.30 7.79
C ILE A 130 -10.02 -13.07 6.76
N LYS A 131 -11.19 -12.56 6.38
CA LYS A 131 -12.08 -13.20 5.40
C LYS A 131 -11.43 -13.39 4.03
N ASN A 132 -10.49 -12.52 3.67
CA ASN A 132 -9.77 -12.57 2.40
C ASN A 132 -8.41 -13.28 2.50
N ASN A 133 -8.12 -13.99 3.60
CA ASN A 133 -6.83 -14.63 3.85
C ASN A 133 -5.65 -13.66 3.71
N ALA A 134 -5.87 -12.40 4.10
CA ALA A 134 -4.88 -11.34 4.04
C ALA A 134 -4.10 -11.28 5.35
N THR A 135 -2.81 -10.97 5.27
CA THR A 135 -1.93 -10.90 6.44
C THR A 135 -0.92 -9.78 6.25
N TRP A 136 -0.75 -8.99 7.32
CA TRP A 136 0.28 -7.96 7.40
C TRP A 136 1.64 -8.59 7.67
N ILE A 137 2.58 -8.39 6.75
CA ILE A 137 3.96 -8.89 6.85
C ILE A 137 4.92 -7.71 6.92
N ASP A 138 5.93 -7.77 7.80
CA ASP A 138 7.02 -6.78 7.82
C ASP A 138 7.69 -6.72 6.43
N VAL A 139 7.86 -5.53 5.87
CA VAL A 139 8.48 -5.36 4.54
C VAL A 139 9.90 -5.92 4.49
N LYS A 140 10.58 -6.02 5.64
CA LYS A 140 11.93 -6.61 5.76
C LYS A 140 11.90 -8.15 5.84
N GLN A 141 10.72 -8.76 5.94
CA GLN A 141 10.53 -10.21 6.15
C GLN A 141 9.55 -10.80 5.12
N VAL A 142 9.43 -10.18 3.95
CA VAL A 142 8.56 -10.67 2.87
C VAL A 142 9.06 -12.05 2.40
N PRO A 143 8.21 -13.08 2.40
CA PRO A 143 8.59 -14.42 1.95
C PRO A 143 8.68 -14.49 0.43
N ASP A 144 9.04 -15.65 -0.11
CA ASP A 144 8.88 -15.91 -1.54
C ASP A 144 7.41 -15.74 -1.97
N LEU A 145 7.21 -14.97 -3.04
CA LEU A 145 5.89 -14.64 -3.56
C LEU A 145 5.60 -15.32 -4.90
N ALA A 146 4.32 -15.40 -5.23
CA ALA A 146 3.83 -15.71 -6.56
C ALA A 146 4.29 -14.67 -7.59
N PHE A 147 4.47 -15.08 -8.84
CA PHE A 147 4.81 -14.21 -9.97
C PHE A 147 6.09 -13.37 -9.72
N ASP A 148 6.08 -12.11 -10.17
CA ASP A 148 7.10 -11.09 -9.96
C ASP A 148 6.78 -10.14 -8.78
N HIS A 149 5.86 -10.52 -7.88
CA HIS A 149 5.32 -9.63 -6.85
C HIS A 149 6.37 -9.11 -5.86
N ALA A 150 7.42 -9.88 -5.57
CA ALA A 150 8.52 -9.39 -4.74
C ALA A 150 9.21 -8.17 -5.39
N THR A 151 9.39 -8.20 -6.72
CA THR A 151 9.93 -7.07 -7.48
C THR A 151 8.99 -5.87 -7.45
N ILE A 152 7.67 -6.10 -7.56
CA ILE A 152 6.66 -5.03 -7.47
C ILE A 152 6.72 -4.35 -6.10
N ILE A 153 6.82 -5.10 -5.00
CA ILE A 153 6.96 -4.55 -3.63
C ILE A 153 8.24 -3.73 -3.50
N SER A 154 9.39 -4.24 -3.95
CA SER A 154 10.66 -3.50 -3.87
C SER A 154 10.60 -2.17 -4.63
N ASN A 155 9.98 -2.16 -5.81
CA ASN A 155 9.79 -0.92 -6.58
C ASN A 155 8.78 0.02 -5.89
N GLY A 156 7.69 -0.51 -5.34
CA GLY A 156 6.73 0.27 -4.56
C GLY A 156 7.35 0.92 -3.32
N LEU A 157 8.25 0.21 -2.63
CA LEU A 157 8.98 0.75 -1.48
C LEU A 157 9.94 1.86 -1.90
N ALA A 158 10.69 1.66 -2.98
CA ALA A 158 11.57 2.70 -3.53
C ALA A 158 10.77 3.94 -3.96
N HIS A 159 9.60 3.75 -4.58
CA HIS A 159 8.69 4.83 -4.95
C HIS A 159 8.15 5.58 -3.74
N LEU A 160 7.73 4.86 -2.69
CA LEU A 160 7.28 5.45 -1.43
C LEU A 160 8.40 6.28 -0.77
N GLN A 161 9.62 5.75 -0.72
CA GLN A 161 10.79 6.44 -0.19
C GLN A 161 11.10 7.73 -0.96
N LEU A 162 11.00 7.70 -2.29
CA LEU A 162 11.18 8.88 -3.13
C LEU A 162 10.08 9.91 -2.87
N THR A 163 8.83 9.46 -2.82
CA THR A 163 7.66 10.32 -2.65
C THR A 163 7.68 11.01 -1.29
N LEU A 164 7.99 10.29 -0.20
CA LEU A 164 8.08 10.85 1.16
C LEU A 164 9.14 11.96 1.34
N ARG A 165 10.16 12.02 0.48
CA ARG A 165 11.17 13.08 0.54
C ARG A 165 10.63 14.42 0.06
N ASN A 166 9.64 14.38 -0.84
CA ASN A 166 9.13 15.54 -1.56
C ASN A 166 7.69 15.91 -1.18
N GLU A 167 6.89 14.90 -0.85
CA GLU A 167 5.48 15.04 -0.53
C GLU A 167 5.21 14.55 0.89
N PRO A 168 4.36 15.26 1.64
CA PRO A 168 3.99 14.83 2.95
C PRO A 168 2.83 13.85 2.73
N ILE A 169 3.14 12.56 2.58
CA ILE A 169 2.13 11.47 2.41
C ILE A 169 2.15 10.49 3.59
N GLY A 170 3.15 10.60 4.48
CA GLY A 170 3.33 9.66 5.58
C GLY A 170 2.20 9.65 6.60
N PHE A 171 1.41 10.72 6.70
CA PHE A 171 0.29 10.77 7.64
C PHE A 171 -0.87 9.86 7.27
N GLU A 172 -0.97 9.40 6.02
CA GLU A 172 -1.93 8.34 5.64
C GLU A 172 -1.65 7.01 6.39
N LEU A 173 -0.44 6.86 6.95
CA LEU A 173 -0.03 5.68 7.75
C LEU A 173 -0.18 5.90 9.27
N LEU A 174 -0.65 7.08 9.71
CA LEU A 174 -0.79 7.43 11.13
C LEU A 174 -2.26 7.62 11.51
N PRO A 175 -2.60 7.46 12.80
CA PRO A 175 -3.91 7.85 13.30
C PRO A 175 -4.19 9.33 13.10
N GLU A 176 -5.47 9.73 13.18
CA GLU A 176 -5.91 11.13 12.99
C GLU A 176 -5.10 12.14 13.83
N LYS A 177 -4.74 11.76 15.06
CA LYS A 177 -3.85 12.52 15.92
C LYS A 177 -2.57 11.76 16.21
N PHE A 178 -1.43 12.42 16.03
CA PHE A 178 -0.11 11.83 16.25
C PHE A 178 0.87 12.87 16.79
N THR A 179 1.94 12.42 17.41
CA THR A 179 3.04 13.25 17.88
C THR A 179 4.11 13.39 16.80
N ILE A 180 4.92 14.46 16.87
CA ILE A 180 6.07 14.62 15.97
C ILE A 180 7.06 13.45 16.12
N ARG A 181 7.14 12.82 17.31
CA ARG A 181 8.02 11.66 17.50
C ARG A 181 7.52 10.46 16.72
N GLU A 182 6.22 10.17 16.74
CA GLU A 182 5.63 9.08 15.94
C GLU A 182 5.84 9.32 14.43
N LEU A 183 5.63 10.56 13.98
CA LEU A 183 5.92 10.94 12.59
C LEU A 183 7.41 10.78 12.24
N GLN A 184 8.32 11.14 13.15
CA GLN A 184 9.76 10.96 12.93
C GLN A 184 10.11 9.47 12.80
N ILE A 185 9.61 8.63 13.71
CA ILE A 185 9.86 7.18 13.69
C ILE A 185 9.35 6.59 12.37
N LEU A 186 8.15 6.98 11.93
CA LEU A 186 7.61 6.56 10.64
C LEU A 186 8.58 6.88 9.49
N TYR A 187 9.06 8.13 9.40
CA TYR A 187 9.99 8.55 8.35
C TYR A 187 11.33 7.79 8.44
N GLU A 188 11.87 7.61 9.65
CA GLU A 188 13.11 6.85 9.88
C GLU A 188 12.98 5.40 9.42
N VAL A 189 11.85 4.75 9.71
CA VAL A 189 11.58 3.36 9.32
C VAL A 189 11.42 3.23 7.81
N ILE A 190 10.67 4.13 7.16
CA ILE A 190 10.44 4.02 5.71
C ILE A 190 11.70 4.38 4.92
N LEU A 191 12.41 5.43 5.33
CA LEU A 191 13.64 5.89 4.66
C LEU A 191 14.87 5.05 5.02
N ASP A 192 14.73 4.13 5.97
CA ASP A 192 15.80 3.27 6.50
C ASP A 192 17.05 4.07 6.92
N CYS A 193 16.84 5.19 7.60
CA CYS A 193 17.91 6.06 8.10
C CYS A 193 17.49 6.78 9.39
N THR A 194 18.47 7.23 10.16
CA THR A 194 18.23 8.08 11.32
C THR A 194 18.08 9.54 10.89
N LEU A 195 17.12 10.24 11.47
CA LEU A 195 16.89 11.66 11.17
C LEU A 195 17.31 12.51 12.36
N ASP A 196 17.97 13.64 12.07
CA ASP A 196 18.26 14.62 13.12
C ASP A 196 16.95 15.20 13.66
N ASN A 197 16.74 15.03 14.96
CA ASN A 197 15.51 15.43 15.64
C ASN A 197 15.25 16.93 15.48
N ARG A 198 16.28 17.77 15.62
CA ARG A 198 16.13 19.24 15.56
C ARG A 198 15.71 19.69 14.17
N ASN A 199 16.38 19.20 13.13
CA ASN A 199 16.09 19.52 11.74
C ASN A 199 14.73 18.98 11.31
N PHE A 200 14.39 17.74 11.70
CA PHE A 200 13.08 17.16 11.43
C PHE A 200 11.97 18.01 12.05
N ARG A 201 12.05 18.29 13.35
CA ARG A 201 11.07 19.14 14.05
C ARG A 201 10.96 20.52 13.40
N LYS A 202 12.08 21.16 13.07
CA LYS A 202 12.09 22.47 12.41
C LYS A 202 11.39 22.43 11.05
N LYS A 203 11.62 21.39 10.24
CA LYS A 203 10.97 21.22 8.93
C LYS A 203 9.46 21.01 9.07
N ILE A 204 9.03 20.11 9.97
CA ILE A 204 7.61 19.82 10.19
C ILE A 204 6.87 21.03 10.76
N LEU A 205 7.42 21.71 11.77
CA LEU A 205 6.77 22.87 12.40
C LEU A 205 6.73 24.12 11.50
N LYS A 206 7.52 24.17 10.43
CA LYS A 206 7.42 25.22 9.41
C LYS A 206 6.22 25.02 8.49
N SER A 207 5.68 23.81 8.39
CA SER A 207 4.54 23.53 7.54
C SER A 207 3.22 23.99 8.17
N THR A 208 2.42 24.73 7.41
CA THR A 208 1.14 25.29 7.87
C THR A 208 0.03 24.25 7.96
N TYR A 209 0.15 23.14 7.21
CA TYR A 209 -0.79 22.03 7.19
C TYR A 209 -0.62 21.03 8.35
N MET A 210 0.35 21.28 9.24
CA MET A 210 0.58 20.52 10.47
C MET A 210 0.02 21.30 11.67
N VAL A 211 -1.23 21.01 12.04
CA VAL A 211 -1.95 21.78 13.07
C VAL A 211 -1.69 21.18 14.45
N GLN A 212 -1.18 21.98 15.38
CA GLN A 212 -1.00 21.58 16.76
C GLN A 212 -2.35 21.56 17.49
N MET A 213 -2.62 20.48 18.21
CA MET A 213 -3.81 20.33 19.06
C MET A 213 -3.54 20.88 20.47
N GLU A 214 -4.58 21.23 21.21
CA GLU A 214 -4.47 21.55 22.64
C GLU A 214 -4.14 20.32 23.50
N GLU A 215 -4.57 19.14 23.03
CA GLU A 215 -4.35 17.87 23.68
C GLU A 215 -2.85 17.47 23.71
N LYS A 216 -2.41 17.00 24.87
CA LYS A 216 -1.11 16.34 25.06
C LYS A 216 -1.31 14.86 25.39
N GLN A 217 -0.27 14.08 25.15
CA GLN A 217 -0.18 12.72 25.66
C GLN A 217 -0.51 12.65 27.16
N ARG A 218 -1.19 11.59 27.58
CA ARG A 218 -1.53 11.33 28.98
C ARG A 218 -0.87 10.04 29.44
N GLY A 219 -0.52 9.95 30.72
CA GLY A 219 -0.01 8.71 31.33
C GLY A 219 1.37 8.26 30.83
N VAL A 220 2.18 9.16 30.25
CA VAL A 220 3.53 8.85 29.79
C VAL A 220 4.58 9.18 30.85
N ALA A 221 5.62 8.34 30.96
CA ALA A 221 6.72 8.53 31.93
C ALA A 221 7.69 9.67 31.59
N HIS A 222 7.54 10.29 30.42
CA HIS A 222 8.37 11.40 29.93
C HIS A 222 7.54 12.67 29.77
N LYS A 223 8.19 13.79 29.43
CA LYS A 223 7.49 15.06 29.18
C LYS A 223 6.39 14.87 28.12
N PRO A 224 5.10 15.11 28.44
CA PRO A 224 4.02 14.94 27.50
C PRO A 224 4.20 15.77 26.23
N ALA A 225 4.14 15.13 25.06
CA ALA A 225 4.14 15.81 23.78
C ALA A 225 2.73 16.28 23.38
N TYR A 226 2.65 17.37 22.63
CA TYR A 226 1.41 17.77 21.96
C TYR A 226 1.08 16.81 20.81
N TYR A 227 -0.21 16.58 20.62
CA TYR A 227 -0.71 15.97 19.40
C TYR A 227 -0.78 17.00 18.27
N TYR A 228 -0.67 16.49 17.05
CA TYR A 228 -0.83 17.21 15.80
C TYR A 228 -1.78 16.42 14.90
N ARG A 229 -2.41 17.14 13.97
CA ARG A 229 -3.23 16.58 12.89
C ARG A 229 -2.76 17.15 11.56
N PHE A 230 -2.78 16.33 10.52
CA PHE A 230 -2.60 16.80 9.16
C PHE A 230 -3.90 17.38 8.62
N ASP A 231 -3.85 18.61 8.09
CA ASP A 231 -5.00 19.25 7.46
C ASP A 231 -4.87 19.23 5.93
N ARG A 232 -5.61 18.30 5.30
CA ARG A 232 -5.58 18.09 3.85
C ARG A 232 -6.06 19.31 3.08
N ASN A 233 -7.03 20.06 3.59
CA ASN A 233 -7.55 21.26 2.91
C ASN A 233 -6.50 22.37 2.88
N ILE A 234 -5.78 22.58 3.99
CA ILE A 234 -4.67 23.54 4.05
C ILE A 234 -3.53 23.09 3.11
N TYR A 235 -3.22 21.80 3.07
CA TYR A 235 -2.19 21.27 2.19
C TYR A 235 -2.53 21.44 0.70
N GLU A 236 -3.75 21.12 0.29
CA GLU A 236 -4.18 21.29 -1.11
C GLU A 236 -4.15 22.75 -1.55
N LYS A 237 -4.53 23.67 -0.66
CA LYS A 237 -4.40 25.12 -0.91
C LYS A 237 -2.92 25.53 -1.06
N TYR A 238 -2.07 25.10 -0.12
CA TYR A 238 -0.62 25.34 -0.20
C TYR A 238 -0.02 24.78 -1.49
N LYS A 239 -0.39 23.56 -1.88
CA LYS A 239 0.10 22.90 -3.10
C LYS A 239 -0.25 23.72 -4.34
N LYS A 240 -1.51 24.18 -4.48
CA LYS A 240 -1.94 25.06 -5.58
C LYS A 240 -1.16 26.38 -5.63
N GLU A 241 -0.95 27.02 -4.47
CA GLU A 241 -0.19 28.27 -4.37
C GLU A 241 1.30 28.08 -4.68
N SER A 242 1.88 26.94 -4.28
CA SER A 242 3.30 26.62 -4.51
C SER A 242 3.63 26.13 -5.92
N LEU A 243 2.64 25.54 -6.62
CA LEU A 243 2.75 25.09 -8.02
C LEU A 243 2.32 26.18 -9.02
N GLY A 244 1.74 27.28 -8.52
CA GLY A 244 1.58 28.50 -9.29
C GLY A 244 2.96 29.03 -9.65
N PHE A 245 3.43 28.72 -10.86
CA PHE A 245 4.58 29.39 -11.43
C PHE A 245 4.30 30.89 -11.45
N ASN A 246 4.93 31.63 -10.53
CA ASN A 246 5.14 33.06 -10.69
C ASN A 246 6.26 33.23 -11.73
N PHE A 247 5.89 33.31 -13.00
CA PHE A 247 6.69 34.01 -14.02
C PHE A 247 6.12 35.41 -14.21
#